data_AF-A0A955DQI0-F1
#
_entry.id   AF-A0A955DQI0-F1
#
_cell.length_a   1.000
_cell.length_b   1.000
_cell.length_c   1.000
_cell.angle_alpha   90.00
_cell.angle_beta   90.00
_cell.angle_gamma   90.00
#
_symmetry.space_group_name_H-M   'P 1'
#
loop_
_entity.id
_entity.type
_entity.pdbx_description
1 polymer ?
#
loop_
_entity_poly.entity_id
_entity_poly.type
_entity_poly.pdbx_seq_one_letter_code
_entity_poly.pdbx_strand_id
1 'polypeptide(L)'
;EFGAWVSIDAGATWTSLTANTNLPTVAVHEFAQHPILDDIVVATHGRSLWVLDATLLRQLTTDVMNSNDAHLFTPATARYWQPSPERGGNIRAFTGARQPSGAAIEFVLPRSAGEVRLLVTDATGKTLRILDVDSRPGFQRVNWDLRRRATGNSRRRFGPRVEPGTYGIVLEVDDERLVQPLRITGDPSNPDVVLWGQEFDERVEIEHMFDEEEGAVEPISRIE
;
A
#
# COMPACT_ATOMS: atom_id res chain seq x y z
N GLU A 1 26.43 18.02 0.70
CA GLU A 1 27.01 16.65 0.75
C GLU A 1 26.19 15.73 -0.14
N PHE A 2 26.78 14.66 -0.70
CA PHE A 2 26.10 13.76 -1.64
C PHE A 2 25.40 12.60 -0.91
N GLY A 3 24.08 12.50 -1.01
CA GLY A 3 23.29 11.42 -0.39
C GLY A 3 22.69 11.79 0.97
N ALA A 4 22.05 10.80 1.60
CA ALA A 4 21.42 10.93 2.92
C ALA A 4 21.74 9.69 3.78
N TRP A 5 21.80 9.90 5.09
CA TRP A 5 22.07 8.86 6.08
C TRP A 5 21.06 8.94 7.22
N VAL A 6 20.81 7.80 7.85
CA VAL A 6 19.94 7.66 9.02
C VAL A 6 20.73 7.00 10.15
N SER A 7 20.44 7.43 11.37
CA SER A 7 20.96 6.82 12.59
C SER A 7 19.79 6.45 13.50
N ILE A 8 19.86 5.27 14.11
CA ILE A 8 18.87 4.76 15.07
C ILE A 8 19.40 4.79 16.52
N ASP A 9 20.65 5.21 16.70
CA ASP A 9 21.40 5.19 17.97
C ASP A 9 21.94 6.59 18.34
N ALA A 10 21.15 7.62 18.05
CA ALA A 10 21.45 9.02 18.36
C ALA A 10 22.76 9.55 17.74
N GLY A 11 23.15 9.01 16.58
CA GLY A 11 24.30 9.45 15.81
C GLY A 11 25.59 8.66 16.06
N ALA A 12 25.54 7.58 16.85
CA ALA A 12 26.71 6.73 17.07
C ALA A 12 27.08 5.91 15.82
N THR A 13 26.08 5.43 15.07
CA THR A 13 26.25 4.78 13.77
C THR A 13 25.33 5.38 12.73
N TRP A 14 25.83 5.45 11.48
CA TRP A 14 25.12 6.03 10.35
C TRP A 14 24.99 5.01 9.23
N THR A 15 23.76 4.74 8.82
CA THR A 15 23.43 3.85 7.70
C THR A 15 23.03 4.69 6.49
N SER A 16 23.59 4.36 5.32
CA SER A 16 23.26 5.08 4.08
C SER A 16 21.85 4.75 3.60
N LEU A 17 21.05 5.79 3.32
CA LEU A 17 19.75 5.64 2.66
C LEU A 17 19.91 5.43 1.16
N THR A 18 20.88 6.09 0.53
CA THR A 18 21.17 6.03 -0.92
C THR A 18 21.35 4.60 -1.44
N ALA A 19 22.00 3.73 -0.67
CA ALA A 19 22.21 2.33 -1.07
C ALA A 19 20.93 1.49 -1.06
N ASN A 20 19.93 1.87 -0.26
CA ASN A 20 18.81 0.98 0.09
C ASN A 20 17.44 1.49 -0.39
N THR A 21 17.29 2.77 -0.74
CA THR A 21 15.97 3.38 -0.99
C THR A 21 15.83 4.03 -2.39
N ASN A 22 16.75 3.72 -3.32
CA ASN A 22 16.80 4.32 -4.67
C ASN A 22 16.87 5.86 -4.65
N LEU A 23 17.29 6.46 -3.53
CA LEU A 23 17.60 7.88 -3.45
C LEU A 23 18.80 8.15 -4.37
N PRO A 24 18.74 9.13 -5.28
CA PRO A 24 19.86 9.41 -6.17
C PRO A 24 21.09 9.90 -5.42
N THR A 25 22.28 9.50 -5.88
CA THR A 25 23.58 9.97 -5.36
C THR A 25 23.87 11.41 -5.81
N VAL A 26 23.14 12.38 -5.27
CA VAL A 26 23.31 13.83 -5.53
C VAL A 26 23.30 14.62 -4.23
N ALA A 27 23.65 15.91 -4.33
CA ALA A 27 23.56 16.79 -3.18
C ALA A 27 22.10 16.88 -2.69
N VAL A 28 21.91 16.69 -1.39
CA VAL A 28 20.62 16.93 -0.73
C VAL A 28 20.67 18.32 -0.10
N HIS A 29 19.66 19.15 -0.40
CA HIS A 29 19.60 20.53 0.10
C HIS A 29 18.72 20.66 1.33
N GLU A 30 17.58 19.96 1.35
CA GLU A 30 16.58 20.13 2.38
C GLU A 30 15.78 18.84 2.61
N PHE A 31 15.35 18.67 3.86
CA PHE A 31 14.39 17.67 4.30
C PHE A 31 13.17 18.37 4.87
N ALA A 32 11.98 17.95 4.45
CA ALA A 32 10.72 18.38 5.04
C ALA A 32 9.96 17.15 5.53
N GLN A 33 9.41 17.22 6.74
CA GLN A 33 8.52 16.20 7.27
C GLN A 33 7.08 16.60 6.99
N HIS A 34 6.31 15.70 6.39
CA HIS A 34 4.90 15.95 6.19
C HIS A 34 4.16 15.85 7.54
N PRO A 35 3.24 16.78 7.87
CA PRO A 35 2.68 16.89 9.23
C PRO A 35 1.69 15.78 9.60
N ILE A 36 1.08 15.12 8.61
CA ILE A 36 0.02 14.13 8.81
C ILE A 36 0.46 12.75 8.32
N LEU A 37 0.85 12.65 7.05
CA LEU A 37 1.53 11.50 6.48
C LEU A 37 2.94 11.49 7.03
N ASP A 38 3.40 10.35 7.54
CA ASP A 38 4.70 10.20 8.18
C ASP A 38 5.87 10.22 7.19
N ASP A 39 5.70 10.92 6.08
CA ASP A 39 6.60 10.98 4.96
C ASP A 39 7.69 12.04 5.18
N ILE A 40 8.87 11.72 4.69
CA ILE A 40 9.99 12.63 4.55
C ILE A 40 10.13 12.97 3.07
N VAL A 41 10.07 14.26 2.76
CA VAL A 41 10.29 14.82 1.44
C VAL A 41 11.70 15.40 1.38
N VAL A 42 12.45 15.02 0.35
CA VAL A 42 13.85 15.38 0.17
C VAL A 42 14.01 16.19 -1.12
N ALA A 43 14.58 17.39 -0.98
CA ALA A 43 14.95 18.24 -2.10
C ALA A 43 16.35 17.88 -2.58
N THR A 44 16.44 17.33 -3.79
CA THR A 44 17.70 16.88 -4.38
C THR A 44 18.23 17.87 -5.43
N HIS A 45 19.55 17.97 -5.57
CA HIS A 45 20.17 18.88 -6.54
C HIS A 45 20.10 18.31 -7.96
N GLY A 46 19.45 19.03 -8.87
CA GLY A 46 19.35 18.66 -10.30
C GLY A 46 18.53 17.40 -10.55
N ARG A 47 17.88 16.86 -9.52
CA ARG A 47 16.91 15.76 -9.57
C ARG A 47 15.68 16.24 -8.78
N SER A 48 14.49 15.74 -9.11
CA SER A 48 13.24 16.23 -8.53
C SER A 48 13.14 15.96 -7.01
N LEU A 49 11.96 16.19 -6.45
CA LEU A 49 11.65 15.74 -5.09
C LEU A 49 11.70 14.22 -4.99
N TRP A 50 12.19 13.73 -3.85
CA TRP A 50 12.15 12.32 -3.48
C TRP A 50 11.37 12.16 -2.18
N VAL A 51 10.52 11.14 -2.08
CA VAL A 51 9.62 10.94 -0.94
C VAL A 51 9.82 9.55 -0.34
N LEU A 52 9.95 9.49 0.98
CA LEU A 52 10.09 8.27 1.76
C LEU A 52 9.03 8.21 2.84
N ASP A 53 8.34 7.09 2.92
CA ASP A 53 7.56 6.72 4.09
C ASP A 53 8.50 6.38 5.24
N ALA A 54 8.51 7.21 6.30
CA ALA A 54 9.38 7.03 7.46
C ALA A 54 8.71 6.27 8.62
N THR A 55 7.49 5.72 8.44
CA THR A 55 6.78 4.99 9.50
C THR A 55 7.62 3.85 10.09
N LEU A 56 8.35 3.11 9.26
CA LEU A 56 9.25 2.07 9.73
C LEU A 56 10.51 2.62 10.39
N LEU A 57 11.15 3.62 9.80
CA LEU A 57 12.41 4.16 10.33
C LEU A 57 12.24 4.68 11.77
N ARG A 58 11.05 5.16 12.13
CA ARG A 58 10.73 5.58 13.50
C ARG A 58 10.54 4.43 14.49
N GLN A 59 10.18 3.25 14.00
CA GLN A 59 9.99 2.05 14.81
C GLN A 59 11.26 1.21 14.92
N LEU A 60 12.25 1.45 14.07
CA LEU A 60 13.55 0.80 14.17
C LEU A 60 14.28 1.26 15.43
N THR A 61 14.47 0.33 16.35
CA THR A 61 15.32 0.51 17.53
C THR A 61 16.47 -0.49 17.48
N THR A 62 17.54 -0.17 18.23
CA THR A 62 18.67 -1.08 18.43
C THR A 62 18.23 -2.43 19.00
N ASP A 63 17.18 -2.45 19.83
CA ASP A 63 16.63 -3.68 20.41
C ASP A 63 15.97 -4.57 19.35
N VAL A 64 15.19 -3.98 18.43
CA VAL A 64 14.58 -4.72 17.32
C VAL A 64 15.66 -5.30 16.40
N MET A 65 16.71 -4.53 16.12
CA MET A 65 17.81 -4.96 15.24
C MET A 65 18.67 -6.06 15.86
N ASN A 66 18.79 -6.10 17.19
CA ASN A 66 19.58 -7.10 17.92
C ASN A 66 18.74 -8.29 18.41
N SER A 67 17.42 -8.24 18.22
CA SER A 67 16.52 -9.33 18.60
C SER A 67 16.75 -10.57 17.72
N ASN A 68 16.62 -11.75 18.32
CA ASN A 68 16.60 -13.03 17.61
C ASN A 68 15.20 -13.49 17.21
N ASP A 69 14.18 -12.70 17.58
CA ASP A 69 12.77 -12.97 17.30
C ASP A 69 12.29 -12.15 16.09
N ALA A 70 11.26 -12.66 15.41
CA ALA A 70 10.64 -11.92 14.31
C ALA A 70 10.02 -10.62 14.84
N HIS A 71 9.96 -9.59 13.99
CA HIS A 71 9.29 -8.35 14.37
C HIS A 71 8.37 -7.86 13.26
N LEU A 72 7.10 -7.67 13.60
CA LEU A 72 6.09 -7.08 12.74
C LEU A 72 5.91 -5.61 13.12
N PHE A 73 6.25 -4.72 12.19
CA PHE A 73 6.11 -3.28 12.40
C PHE A 73 4.64 -2.86 12.29
N THR A 74 4.28 -1.81 13.01
CA THR A 74 2.95 -1.20 12.90
C THR A 74 2.83 -0.54 11.52
N PRO A 75 1.89 -0.98 10.67
CA PRO A 75 1.72 -0.39 9.34
C PRO A 75 1.25 1.07 9.41
N ALA A 76 1.64 1.87 8.42
CA ALA A 76 1.07 3.19 8.23
C ALA A 76 -0.44 3.12 7.97
N THR A 77 -1.17 4.18 8.34
CA THR A 77 -2.60 4.26 8.03
C THR A 77 -2.79 4.29 6.51
N ALA A 78 -3.44 3.27 5.96
CA ALA A 78 -3.73 3.22 4.54
C ALA A 78 -4.88 4.16 4.20
N ARG A 79 -4.76 4.85 3.07
CA ARG A 79 -5.74 5.85 2.64
C ARG A 79 -6.21 5.56 1.23
N TYR A 80 -7.52 5.64 1.07
CA TYR A 80 -8.10 5.69 -0.25
C TYR A 80 -8.17 7.13 -0.72
N TRP A 81 -7.13 7.54 -1.43
CA TRP A 81 -7.07 8.84 -2.09
C TRP A 81 -8.04 8.90 -3.25
N GLN A 82 -8.82 9.97 -3.31
CA GLN A 82 -9.58 10.25 -4.52
C GLN A 82 -8.64 10.77 -5.60
N PRO A 83 -8.72 10.24 -6.84
CA PRO A 83 -8.02 10.87 -7.93
C PRO A 83 -8.58 12.29 -8.09
N SER A 84 -7.69 13.29 -8.11
CA SER A 84 -8.09 14.65 -8.46
C SER A 84 -8.70 14.64 -9.87
N PRO A 85 -9.82 15.31 -10.12
CA PRO A 85 -10.36 15.43 -11.47
C PRO A 85 -9.30 16.08 -12.36
N GLU A 86 -8.87 15.36 -13.40
CA GLU A 86 -7.96 15.91 -14.41
C GLU A 86 -8.69 17.04 -15.16
N ARG A 87 -8.27 18.29 -14.93
CA ARG A 87 -8.73 19.44 -15.71
C ARG A 87 -7.68 19.77 -16.77
N GLY A 88 -7.93 19.31 -18.00
CA GLY A 88 -7.13 19.63 -19.18
C GLY A 88 -5.80 18.89 -19.26
N GLY A 89 -5.72 17.90 -20.15
CA GLY A 89 -4.50 17.15 -20.42
C GLY A 89 -3.58 17.90 -21.38
N ASN A 90 -2.46 18.43 -20.90
CA ASN A 90 -1.34 18.80 -21.75
C ASN A 90 -0.37 17.60 -21.80
N ILE A 91 0.12 17.25 -22.99
CA ILE A 91 1.05 16.13 -23.28
C ILE A 91 2.46 16.33 -22.64
N ARG A 92 2.60 17.28 -21.71
CA ARG A 92 3.83 17.66 -21.01
C ARG A 92 3.70 17.56 -19.48
N ALA A 93 2.78 16.74 -18.98
CA ALA A 93 2.70 16.46 -17.56
C ALA A 93 3.90 15.58 -17.14
N PHE A 94 4.86 16.17 -16.44
CA PHE A 94 5.90 15.42 -15.74
C PHE A 94 5.29 14.83 -14.46
N THR A 95 4.84 13.57 -14.54
CA THR A 95 4.36 12.84 -13.36
C THR A 95 5.48 11.97 -12.80
N GLY A 96 5.66 11.98 -11.48
CA GLY A 96 6.58 11.09 -10.80
C GLY A 96 6.09 9.64 -10.84
N ALA A 97 6.99 8.70 -10.55
CA ALA A 97 6.61 7.31 -10.33
C ALA A 97 5.57 7.23 -9.21
N ARG A 98 4.41 6.65 -9.51
CA ARG A 98 3.32 6.50 -8.54
C ARG A 98 3.70 5.43 -7.51
N GLN A 99 3.61 5.77 -6.22
CA GLN A 99 3.72 4.76 -5.18
C GLN A 99 2.58 3.72 -5.32
N PRO A 100 2.85 2.43 -5.04
CA PRO A 100 1.82 1.40 -5.06
C PRO A 100 0.65 1.82 -4.17
N SER A 101 -0.58 1.74 -4.68
CA SER A 101 -1.74 1.98 -3.85
C SER A 101 -1.90 0.82 -2.86
N GLY A 102 -2.25 1.14 -1.62
CA GLY A 102 -2.66 0.16 -0.63
C GLY A 102 -1.99 0.37 0.73
N ALA A 103 -1.74 -0.73 1.43
CA ALA A 103 -1.02 -0.75 2.69
C ALA A 103 0.33 -1.44 2.52
N ALA A 104 1.41 -0.73 2.84
CA ALA A 104 2.72 -1.34 3.02
C ALA A 104 2.77 -2.04 4.37
N ILE A 105 3.07 -3.34 4.35
CA ILE A 105 3.23 -4.18 5.53
C ILE A 105 4.68 -4.59 5.57
N GLU A 106 5.33 -4.35 6.70
CA GLU A 106 6.76 -4.47 6.85
C GLU A 106 7.09 -5.32 8.06
N PHE A 107 8.05 -6.21 7.91
CA PHE A 107 8.53 -7.08 8.99
C PHE A 107 9.99 -7.45 8.78
N VAL A 108 10.63 -7.93 9.83
CA VAL A 108 12.00 -8.46 9.78
C VAL A 108 12.04 -9.88 10.33
N LEU A 109 12.75 -10.74 9.60
CA LEU A 109 13.09 -12.09 10.05
C LEU A 109 14.60 -12.13 10.36
N PRO A 110 15.02 -12.36 11.61
CA PRO A 110 16.45 -12.41 11.95
C PRO A 110 17.14 -13.67 11.40
N ARG A 111 16.37 -14.73 11.17
CA ARG A 111 16.83 -16.02 10.62
C ARG A 111 15.80 -16.57 9.63
N SER A 112 16.21 -17.56 8.84
CA SER A 112 15.26 -18.30 8.01
C SER A 112 14.24 -19.02 8.89
N ALA A 113 12.97 -18.96 8.52
CA ALA A 113 11.88 -19.69 9.17
C ALA A 113 11.45 -20.90 8.34
N GLY A 114 10.80 -21.88 8.96
CA GLY A 114 10.23 -23.04 8.28
C GLY A 114 8.92 -22.68 7.58
N GLU A 115 8.01 -22.04 8.32
CA GLU A 115 6.73 -21.57 7.80
C GLU A 115 6.50 -20.10 8.13
N VAL A 116 6.15 -19.30 7.12
CA VAL A 116 5.81 -17.88 7.27
C VAL A 116 4.50 -17.60 6.56
N ARG A 117 3.53 -17.03 7.28
CA ARG A 117 2.26 -16.59 6.70
C ARG A 117 1.96 -15.17 7.12
N LEU A 118 1.57 -14.36 6.15
CA LEU A 118 1.08 -13.01 6.40
C LEU A 118 -0.41 -12.95 6.08
N LEU A 119 -1.23 -12.79 7.11
CA LEU A 119 -2.68 -12.80 7.02
C LEU A 119 -3.22 -11.39 7.25
N VAL A 120 -4.27 -11.07 6.50
CA VAL A 120 -5.09 -9.90 6.75
C VAL A 120 -6.43 -10.37 7.30
N THR A 121 -6.85 -9.84 8.45
CA THR A 121 -8.09 -10.20 9.11
C THR A 121 -9.02 -9.00 9.27
N ASP A 122 -10.33 -9.26 9.31
CA ASP A 122 -11.29 -8.25 9.74
C ASP A 122 -11.30 -8.07 11.27
N ALA A 123 -12.16 -7.18 11.76
CA ALA A 123 -12.34 -6.90 13.18
C ALA A 123 -12.86 -8.10 14.00
N THR A 124 -13.40 -9.14 13.36
CA THR A 124 -13.86 -10.38 14.01
C THR A 124 -12.77 -11.46 14.04
N GLY A 125 -11.60 -11.20 13.43
CA GLY A 125 -10.50 -12.16 13.30
C GLY A 125 -10.63 -13.09 12.09
N LYS A 126 -11.63 -12.90 11.23
CA LYS A 126 -11.78 -13.71 10.01
C LYS A 126 -10.76 -13.28 8.97
N THR A 127 -10.05 -14.25 8.39
CA THR A 127 -9.07 -14.02 7.34
C THR A 127 -9.74 -13.56 6.03
N LEU A 128 -9.32 -12.40 5.55
CA LEU A 128 -9.75 -11.80 4.29
C LEU A 128 -8.80 -12.13 3.13
N ARG A 129 -7.50 -12.21 3.43
CA ARG A 129 -6.43 -12.39 2.44
C ARG A 129 -5.21 -13.06 3.10
N ILE A 130 -4.55 -13.94 2.36
CA ILE A 130 -3.22 -14.46 2.67
C ILE A 130 -2.24 -13.86 1.66
N LEU A 131 -1.24 -13.17 2.17
CA LEU A 131 -0.20 -12.47 1.40
C LEU A 131 1.01 -13.38 1.25
N ASP A 132 1.58 -13.41 0.05
CA ASP A 132 2.79 -14.17 -0.22
C ASP A 132 4.00 -13.47 0.41
N VAL A 133 4.78 -14.24 1.15
CA VAL A 133 5.97 -13.81 1.90
C VAL A 133 7.07 -14.84 1.74
N ASP A 134 8.31 -14.40 1.83
CA ASP A 134 9.47 -15.27 1.78
C ASP A 134 9.88 -15.69 3.20
N SER A 135 10.45 -16.89 3.34
CA SER A 135 10.96 -17.37 4.63
C SER A 135 12.43 -17.00 4.88
N ARG A 136 13.10 -16.34 3.93
CA ARG A 136 14.49 -15.89 4.03
C ARG A 136 14.67 -14.79 5.10
N PRO A 137 15.84 -14.78 5.78
CA PRO A 137 16.18 -13.73 6.71
C PRO A 137 16.31 -12.38 6.02
N GLY A 138 16.03 -11.33 6.77
CA GLY A 138 16.17 -9.95 6.35
C GLY A 138 14.86 -9.16 6.47
N PHE A 139 14.95 -7.91 6.03
CA PHE A 139 13.82 -7.01 5.97
C PHE A 139 12.92 -7.32 4.77
N GLN A 140 11.61 -7.37 4.98
CA GLN A 140 10.63 -7.65 3.94
C GLN A 140 9.49 -6.63 3.97
N ARG A 141 9.11 -6.16 2.79
CA ARG A 141 7.97 -5.26 2.56
C ARG A 141 7.00 -5.90 1.58
N VAL A 142 5.76 -6.05 1.99
CA VAL A 142 4.66 -6.57 1.17
C VAL A 142 3.56 -5.52 1.06
N ASN A 143 3.08 -5.27 -0.15
CA ASN A 143 1.97 -4.34 -0.38
C ASN A 143 0.64 -5.10 -0.47
N TRP A 144 -0.30 -4.79 0.41
CA TRP A 144 -1.69 -5.23 0.25
C TRP A 144 -2.50 -4.17 -0.50
N ASP A 145 -3.15 -4.59 -1.58
CA ASP A 145 -3.98 -3.75 -2.46
C ASP A 145 -5.34 -3.34 -1.85
N LEU A 146 -5.58 -3.65 -0.57
CA LEU A 146 -6.81 -3.39 0.18
C LEU A 146 -8.03 -4.11 -0.39
N ARG A 147 -7.81 -5.26 -1.05
CA ARG A 147 -8.90 -6.07 -1.61
C ARG A 147 -9.04 -7.40 -0.89
N ARG A 148 -10.28 -7.89 -0.88
CA ARG A 148 -10.59 -9.27 -0.51
C ARG A 148 -10.18 -10.20 -1.64
N ARG A 149 -10.04 -11.49 -1.33
CA ARG A 149 -9.92 -12.52 -2.38
C ARG A 149 -11.13 -12.44 -3.32
N ALA A 150 -10.90 -12.55 -4.63
CA ALA A 150 -11.98 -12.70 -5.60
C ALA A 150 -12.75 -14.01 -5.32
N THR A 151 -14.07 -13.95 -5.28
CA THR A 151 -14.95 -15.11 -5.06
C THR A 151 -15.59 -15.56 -6.37
N GLY A 152 -15.65 -16.87 -6.60
CA GLY A 152 -16.40 -17.46 -7.72
C GLY A 152 -15.72 -17.35 -9.09
N ASN A 153 -16.45 -17.72 -10.15
CA ASN A 153 -16.03 -17.67 -11.56
C ASN A 153 -16.13 -16.25 -12.12
N SER A 154 -15.60 -15.27 -11.37
CA SER A 154 -15.71 -13.86 -11.70
C SER A 154 -14.76 -13.54 -12.87
N ARG A 155 -15.28 -12.91 -13.93
CA ARG A 155 -14.46 -12.30 -15.00
C ARG A 155 -13.58 -11.14 -14.49
N ARG A 156 -13.77 -10.71 -13.24
CA ARG A 156 -13.02 -9.63 -12.60
C ARG A 156 -11.65 -10.16 -12.15
N ARG A 157 -10.59 -9.45 -12.57
CA ARG A 157 -9.19 -9.78 -12.26
C ARG A 157 -8.82 -9.55 -10.79
N PHE A 158 -9.63 -8.79 -10.05
CA PHE A 158 -9.39 -8.39 -8.66
C PHE A 158 -10.67 -8.51 -7.83
N GLY A 159 -10.55 -8.90 -6.55
CA GLY A 159 -11.68 -8.93 -5.63
C GLY A 159 -12.13 -7.52 -5.19
N PRO A 160 -13.27 -7.42 -4.47
CA PRO A 160 -13.79 -6.14 -4.02
C PRO A 160 -12.85 -5.48 -3.00
N ARG A 161 -12.83 -4.14 -2.99
CA ARG A 161 -12.10 -3.36 -1.99
C ARG A 161 -12.72 -3.56 -0.61
N VAL A 162 -11.91 -3.42 0.44
CA VAL A 162 -12.40 -3.41 1.82
C VAL A 162 -12.84 -2.01 2.22
N GLU A 163 -13.86 -1.94 3.08
CA GLU A 163 -14.35 -0.66 3.62
C GLU A 163 -13.32 -0.02 4.57
N PRO A 164 -13.34 1.32 4.72
CA PRO A 164 -12.59 2.00 5.78
C PRO A 164 -12.90 1.41 7.15
N GLY A 165 -11.87 1.24 7.98
CA GLY A 165 -11.99 0.55 9.26
C GLY A 165 -10.65 0.07 9.78
N THR A 166 -10.68 -0.73 10.84
CA THR A 166 -9.49 -1.34 11.43
C THR A 166 -9.44 -2.83 11.07
N TYR A 167 -8.28 -3.27 10.61
CA TYR A 167 -7.99 -4.64 10.20
C TYR A 167 -6.80 -5.16 10.99
N GLY A 168 -6.72 -6.48 11.16
CA GLY A 168 -5.57 -7.13 11.77
C GLY A 168 -4.57 -7.56 10.70
N ILE A 169 -3.30 -7.19 10.89
CA ILE A 169 -2.19 -7.78 10.17
C ILE A 169 -1.56 -8.80 11.09
N VAL A 170 -1.60 -10.06 10.67
CA VAL A 170 -1.09 -11.19 11.47
C VAL A 170 0.10 -11.79 10.72
N LEU A 171 1.26 -11.77 11.35
CA LEU A 171 2.44 -12.48 10.89
C LEU A 171 2.60 -13.73 11.75
N GLU A 172 2.47 -14.89 11.12
CA GLU A 172 2.74 -16.19 11.73
C GLU A 172 4.12 -16.65 11.25
N VAL A 173 5.03 -16.90 12.18
CA VAL A 173 6.41 -17.37 11.92
C VAL A 173 6.64 -18.60 12.78
N ASP A 174 6.66 -19.78 12.16
CA ASP A 174 6.70 -21.07 12.85
C ASP A 174 5.59 -21.15 13.94
N ASP A 175 5.94 -21.13 15.22
CA ASP A 175 5.00 -21.16 16.36
C ASP A 175 4.66 -19.76 16.92
N GLU A 176 5.29 -18.71 16.41
CA GLU A 176 5.09 -17.33 16.85
C GLU A 176 3.98 -16.64 16.06
N ARG A 177 3.14 -15.88 16.75
CA ARG A 177 2.04 -15.12 16.14
C ARG A 177 2.09 -13.65 16.59
N LEU A 178 2.44 -12.79 15.66
CA LEU A 178 2.52 -11.34 15.84
C LEU A 178 1.31 -10.67 15.19
N VAL A 179 0.73 -9.68 15.87
CA VAL A 179 -0.46 -8.98 15.38
C VAL A 179 -0.27 -7.48 15.49
N GLN A 180 -0.52 -6.76 14.40
CA GLN A 180 -0.55 -5.30 14.37
C GLN A 180 -1.86 -4.78 13.76
N PRO A 181 -2.44 -3.69 14.29
CA PRO A 181 -3.59 -3.07 13.69
C PRO A 181 -3.20 -2.27 12.44
N LEU A 182 -3.97 -2.42 11.37
CA LEU A 182 -3.93 -1.54 10.20
C LEU A 182 -5.22 -0.73 10.15
N ARG A 183 -5.08 0.60 10.20
CA ARG A 183 -6.19 1.51 10.00
C ARG A 183 -6.31 1.88 8.53
N ILE A 184 -7.53 1.83 8.00
CA ILE A 184 -7.88 2.24 6.65
C ILE A 184 -8.86 3.42 6.75
N THR A 185 -8.55 4.52 6.09
CA THR A 185 -9.45 5.70 6.06
C THR A 185 -9.76 6.11 4.63
N GLY A 186 -10.89 6.80 4.46
CA GLY A 186 -11.16 7.57 3.25
C GLY A 186 -10.24 8.78 3.11
N ASP A 187 -10.41 9.52 2.03
CA ASP A 187 -9.71 10.77 1.76
C ASP A 187 -10.16 11.86 2.76
N PRO A 188 -9.26 12.48 3.55
CA PRO A 188 -9.63 13.54 4.48
C PRO A 188 -10.22 14.78 3.82
N SER A 189 -9.88 15.04 2.56
CA SER A 189 -10.44 16.17 1.80
C SER A 189 -11.85 15.87 1.29
N ASN A 190 -12.30 14.62 1.40
CA ASN A 190 -13.65 14.21 1.04
C ASN A 190 -14.17 13.09 1.97
N PRO A 191 -14.42 13.41 3.26
CA PRO A 191 -14.73 12.41 4.29
C PRO A 191 -16.09 11.74 4.11
N ASP A 192 -17.02 12.38 3.39
CA ASP A 192 -18.39 11.90 3.18
C ASP A 192 -18.53 10.96 1.99
N VAL A 193 -17.49 10.85 1.15
CA VAL A 193 -17.49 9.86 0.08
C VAL A 193 -17.05 8.52 0.65
N VAL A 194 -18.06 7.72 1.00
CA VAL A 194 -17.94 6.26 1.07
C VAL A 194 -17.38 5.80 -0.26
N LEU A 195 -16.29 5.05 -0.21
CA LEU A 195 -15.55 4.70 -1.40
C LEU A 195 -16.45 3.96 -2.37
N TRP A 196 -16.53 4.53 -3.56
CA TRP A 196 -17.14 4.04 -4.79
C TRP A 196 -16.90 2.53 -5.04
N GLY A 197 -17.60 1.70 -4.27
CA GLY A 197 -17.52 0.24 -4.32
C GLY A 197 -18.90 -0.42 -4.35
N GLN A 198 -19.99 0.32 -4.05
CA GLN A 198 -21.36 -0.17 -4.18
C GLN A 198 -22.11 0.56 -5.32
N GLU A 199 -22.17 1.89 -5.33
CA GLU A 199 -22.96 2.62 -6.35
C GLU A 199 -22.39 2.56 -7.79
N PHE A 200 -21.07 2.42 -7.97
CA PHE A 200 -20.49 2.32 -9.32
C PHE A 200 -20.59 0.90 -9.87
N ASP A 201 -20.53 -0.12 -9.00
CA ASP A 201 -20.73 -1.51 -9.40
C ASP A 201 -22.19 -1.75 -9.80
N GLU A 202 -23.15 -1.14 -9.11
CA GLU A 202 -24.56 -1.15 -9.51
C GLU A 202 -24.81 -0.36 -10.80
N ARG A 203 -24.17 0.80 -11.00
CA ARG A 203 -24.32 1.56 -12.26
C ARG A 203 -23.72 0.83 -13.46
N VAL A 204 -22.58 0.17 -13.31
CA VAL A 204 -21.97 -0.65 -14.38
C VAL A 204 -22.78 -1.93 -14.63
N GLU A 205 -23.37 -2.54 -13.60
CA GLU A 205 -24.33 -3.65 -13.78
C GLU A 205 -25.61 -3.18 -14.47
N ILE A 206 -26.16 -2.02 -14.11
CA ILE A 206 -27.33 -1.43 -14.76
C ILE A 206 -27.02 -1.07 -16.22
N GLU A 207 -25.86 -0.45 -16.49
CA GLU A 207 -25.42 -0.10 -17.85
C GLU A 207 -25.19 -1.36 -18.71
N HIS A 208 -24.59 -2.42 -18.17
CA HIS A 208 -24.46 -3.70 -18.88
C HIS A 208 -25.76 -4.49 -19.02
N MET A 209 -26.74 -4.31 -18.12
CA MET A 209 -28.06 -4.90 -18.23
C MET A 209 -28.92 -4.19 -19.28
N PHE A 210 -28.71 -2.89 -19.49
CA PHE A 210 -29.34 -2.14 -20.60
C PHE A 210 -28.70 -2.44 -21.96
N ASP A 211 -27.39 -2.72 -22.01
CA ASP A 211 -26.71 -3.18 -23.24
C ASP A 211 -27.14 -4.60 -23.66
N GLU A 212 -27.46 -5.48 -22.71
CA GLU A 212 -28.00 -6.82 -23.01
C GLU A 212 -29.45 -6.79 -23.51
N GLU A 213 -30.26 -5.80 -23.11
CA GLU A 213 -31.63 -5.61 -23.62
C GLU A 213 -31.67 -4.92 -25.00
N GLU A 214 -30.73 -4.01 -25.33
CA GLU A 214 -30.65 -3.43 -26.69
C GLU A 214 -30.08 -4.41 -27.74
N GLY A 215 -29.34 -5.43 -27.31
CA GLY A 215 -28.81 -6.49 -28.19
C GLY A 215 -29.85 -7.51 -28.66
N ALA A 216 -31.07 -7.49 -28.13
CA ALA A 216 -32.13 -8.48 -28.41
C ALA A 216 -33.18 -8.02 -29.43
N VAL A 217 -32.96 -6.90 -30.14
CA VAL A 217 -33.82 -6.51 -31.26
C VAL A 217 -33.26 -7.14 -32.54
N GLU A 218 -33.70 -8.37 -32.84
CA GLU A 218 -33.45 -9.01 -34.14
C GLU A 218 -33.90 -8.08 -35.27
N PRO A 219 -33.05 -7.82 -36.29
CA PRO A 219 -33.47 -7.02 -37.43
C PRO A 219 -34.50 -7.81 -38.24
N ILE A 220 -35.74 -7.31 -38.29
CA ILE A 220 -36.77 -7.84 -39.19
C ILE A 220 -36.27 -7.67 -40.63
N SER A 221 -35.83 -8.77 -41.23
CA SER A 221 -35.46 -8.82 -42.64
C SER A 221 -36.71 -8.72 -43.53
N ARG A 222 -36.81 -7.59 -44.23
CA ARG A 222 -37.51 -7.30 -45.50
C ARG A 222 -38.13 -8.49 -46.24
N ILE A 223 -39.41 -8.39 -46.62
CA ILE A 223 -39.94 -8.89 -47.91
C ILE A 223 -41.07 -7.94 -48.41
N GLU A 224 -40.89 -7.50 -49.66
CA GLU A 224 -41.82 -6.92 -50.68
C GLU A 224 -42.72 -5.71 -50.39
#